data_AF-C6BUN8-F1
#
_entry.id   AF-C6BUN8-F1
#
_cell.length_a   1.000
_cell.length_b   1.000
_cell.length_c   1.000
_cell.angle_alpha   90.00
_cell.angle_beta   90.00
_cell.angle_gamma   90.00
#
_symmetry.space_group_name_H-M   'P 1'
#
loop_
_entity.id
_entity.type
_entity.pdbx_description
1 polymer ?
#
loop_
_entity_poly.entity_id
_entity_poly.type
_entity_poly.pdbx_seq_one_letter_code
_entity_poly.pdbx_strand_id
1 'polypeptide(L)'
;MKRFLIIIIASLLLMAQGCDKPNDNRSEVIDKARSSFISGFYSDSEKGFERYLQDNPQGEHRFEAWNYLVKIAAEVRHDSERGAAILEAMYLEFGHKPDLASKLKLQLAEMYIRTGQYKEAVEALEKSLEYSEQTQEQLDSKRTMLAETFRKLRNYDLAIYTYNDIAKSTDNPRTKARAIFEMAHTLTLIQAWERAESELEKLLKMEGISEDIHAEAVFMLADIYEDRHEYKRAVELLEGIVDTYPNPYAVRYKLDYLKKRY
;
A
#
# COMPACT_ATOMS: atom_id res chain seq x y z
N MET A 1 73.93 11.52 23.51
CA MET A 1 72.61 12.05 23.09
C MET A 1 72.35 11.96 21.58
N LYS A 2 72.94 11.00 20.83
CA LYS A 2 72.66 10.79 19.39
C LYS A 2 72.19 9.37 19.02
N ARG A 3 72.11 8.45 19.99
CA ARG A 3 71.62 7.07 19.79
C ARG A 3 70.15 6.84 20.19
N PHE A 4 69.57 7.73 21.00
CA PHE A 4 68.16 7.65 21.40
C PHE A 4 67.18 8.29 20.39
N LEU A 5 67.68 9.14 19.47
CA LEU A 5 66.84 9.80 18.47
C LEU A 5 66.46 8.88 17.29
N ILE A 6 67.24 7.82 17.04
CA ILE A 6 67.02 6.89 15.92
C ILE A 6 65.93 5.86 16.26
N ILE A 7 65.68 5.59 17.54
CA ILE A 7 64.66 4.62 17.97
C ILE A 7 63.24 5.22 17.87
N ILE A 8 63.09 6.54 18.01
CA ILE A 8 61.79 7.21 17.94
C ILE A 8 61.29 7.36 16.49
N ILE A 9 62.19 7.44 15.50
CA ILE A 9 61.82 7.46 14.08
C ILE A 9 61.50 6.04 13.58
N ALA A 10 62.10 5.00 14.15
CA ALA A 10 61.78 3.60 13.84
C ALA A 10 60.44 3.13 14.45
N SER A 11 59.96 3.76 15.53
CA SER A 11 58.63 3.46 16.12
C SER A 11 57.47 4.21 15.46
N LEU A 12 57.74 5.26 14.68
CA LEU A 12 56.73 6.03 13.92
C LEU A 12 56.50 5.50 12.49
N LEU A 13 57.26 4.48 12.07
CA LEU A 13 57.17 3.86 10.75
C LEU A 13 56.49 2.48 10.73
N LEU A 14 55.98 2.01 11.87
CA LEU A 14 55.22 0.75 11.96
C LEU A 14 53.71 0.93 12.22
N MET A 15 53.22 2.18 12.38
CA MET A 15 51.78 2.49 12.32
C MET A 15 51.29 2.86 10.91
N ALA A 16 52.13 2.66 9.89
CA ALA A 16 51.78 2.78 8.49
C ALA A 16 51.72 1.41 7.79
N GLN A 17 51.40 0.34 8.52
CA GLN A 17 50.62 -0.72 7.88
C GLN A 17 49.24 -0.11 7.62
N GLY A 18 49.14 0.52 6.45
CA GLY A 18 47.86 0.82 5.85
C GLY A 18 46.99 -0.42 6.01
N CYS A 19 45.76 -0.21 6.42
CA CYS A 19 44.71 -1.19 6.18
C CYS A 19 44.78 -1.50 4.69
N ASP A 20 45.44 -2.60 4.36
CA ASP A 20 45.31 -3.28 3.09
C ASP A 20 43.84 -3.70 3.09
N LYS A 21 42.96 -2.80 2.61
CA LYS A 21 41.57 -3.15 2.36
C LYS A 21 41.68 -4.27 1.35
N PRO A 22 41.28 -5.51 1.69
CA PRO A 22 41.30 -6.57 0.69
C PRO A 22 40.44 -6.08 -0.47
N ASN A 23 41.14 -5.83 -1.57
CA ASN A 23 40.60 -5.36 -2.81
C ASN A 23 39.73 -6.52 -3.35
N ASP A 24 38.50 -6.20 -3.74
CA ASP A 24 37.63 -7.05 -4.59
C ASP A 24 36.86 -8.25 -3.98
N ASN A 25 36.41 -8.19 -2.71
CA ASN A 25 35.43 -9.17 -2.19
C ASN A 25 34.04 -8.56 -1.90
N ARG A 26 33.88 -7.24 -2.08
CA ARG A 26 32.62 -6.52 -1.80
C ARG A 26 31.60 -6.68 -2.93
N SER A 27 32.09 -6.64 -4.16
CA SER A 27 31.38 -6.92 -5.42
C SER A 27 31.02 -8.41 -5.53
N GLU A 28 31.99 -9.29 -5.26
CA GLU A 28 31.81 -10.74 -5.47
C GLU A 28 30.66 -11.33 -4.65
N VAL A 29 30.53 -10.96 -3.37
CA VAL A 29 29.46 -11.48 -2.50
C VAL A 29 28.08 -11.08 -3.02
N ILE A 30 27.91 -9.82 -3.43
CA ILE A 30 26.62 -9.37 -3.93
C ILE A 30 26.32 -9.89 -5.33
N ASP A 31 27.32 -10.00 -6.20
CA ASP A 31 27.15 -10.58 -7.54
C ASP A 31 26.75 -12.05 -7.47
N LYS A 32 27.32 -12.81 -6.54
CA LYS A 32 26.91 -14.19 -6.26
C LYS A 32 25.48 -14.27 -5.73
N ALA A 33 25.07 -13.36 -4.86
CA ALA A 33 23.70 -13.30 -4.33
C ALA A 33 22.68 -12.99 -5.44
N ARG A 34 23.01 -12.06 -6.35
CA ARG A 34 22.22 -11.74 -7.56
C ARG A 34 22.12 -12.94 -8.50
N SER A 35 23.24 -13.59 -8.80
CA SER A 35 23.27 -14.77 -9.66
C SER A 35 22.40 -15.89 -9.09
N SER A 36 22.51 -16.13 -7.78
CA SER A 36 21.67 -17.11 -7.08
C SER A 36 20.17 -16.76 -7.18
N PHE A 37 19.80 -15.47 -7.08
CA PHE A 37 18.42 -15.02 -7.27
C PHE A 37 17.91 -15.33 -8.67
N ILE A 38 18.68 -14.97 -9.71
CA ILE A 38 18.32 -15.19 -11.12
C ILE A 38 18.18 -16.69 -11.42
N SER A 39 19.02 -17.51 -10.81
CA SER A 39 18.96 -18.97 -10.95
C SER A 39 17.87 -19.63 -10.10
N GLY A 40 17.07 -18.87 -9.34
CA GLY A 40 15.99 -19.40 -8.49
C GLY A 40 16.47 -20.04 -7.18
N PHE A 41 17.77 -19.96 -6.86
CA PHE A 41 18.35 -20.42 -5.61
C PHE A 41 18.12 -19.39 -4.50
N TYR A 42 16.85 -19.15 -4.16
CA TYR A 42 16.46 -18.07 -3.25
C TYR A 42 17.04 -18.19 -1.84
N SER A 43 17.24 -19.41 -1.33
CA SER A 43 17.88 -19.63 -0.02
C SER A 43 19.36 -19.24 -0.01
N ASP A 44 20.08 -19.47 -1.10
CA ASP A 44 21.49 -19.07 -1.21
C ASP A 44 21.61 -17.57 -1.51
N SER A 45 20.67 -17.04 -2.30
CA SER A 45 20.54 -15.61 -2.55
C SER A 45 20.30 -14.82 -1.27
N GLU A 46 19.34 -15.25 -0.44
CA GLU A 46 19.03 -14.64 0.84
C GLU A 46 20.26 -14.61 1.76
N LYS A 47 20.93 -15.76 1.96
CA LYS A 47 22.18 -15.82 2.75
C LYS A 47 23.26 -14.89 2.21
N GLY A 48 23.37 -14.79 0.88
CA GLY A 48 24.32 -13.90 0.23
C GLY A 48 24.04 -12.42 0.53
N PHE A 49 22.78 -11.99 0.43
CA PHE A 49 22.38 -10.61 0.74
C PHE A 49 22.48 -10.30 2.24
N GLU A 50 22.08 -11.21 3.13
CA GLU A 50 22.25 -11.07 4.58
C GLU A 50 23.73 -10.92 4.95
N ARG A 51 24.61 -11.77 4.39
CA ARG A 51 26.05 -11.69 4.58
C ARG A 51 26.62 -10.37 4.05
N TYR A 52 26.19 -9.93 2.87
CA TYR A 52 26.60 -8.64 2.33
C TYR A 52 26.24 -7.50 3.30
N LEU A 53 25.03 -7.49 3.85
CA LEU A 53 24.59 -6.49 4.83
C LEU A 53 25.39 -6.55 6.14
N GLN A 54 25.80 -7.73 6.59
CA GLN A 54 26.62 -7.89 7.80
C GLN A 54 28.06 -7.39 7.58
N ASP A 55 28.68 -7.79 6.47
CA ASP A 55 30.10 -7.55 6.20
C ASP A 55 30.36 -6.12 5.67
N ASN A 56 29.34 -5.45 5.13
CA ASN A 56 29.45 -4.14 4.48
C ASN A 56 28.47 -3.09 5.07
N PRO A 57 28.66 -2.62 6.32
CA PRO A 57 27.76 -1.66 6.97
C PRO A 57 27.66 -0.30 6.27
N GLN A 58 28.61 0.05 5.41
CA GLN A 58 28.63 1.27 4.60
C GLN A 58 28.71 0.96 3.09
N GLY A 59 28.28 -0.24 2.69
CA GLY A 59 28.30 -0.66 1.29
C GLY A 59 27.29 0.11 0.42
N GLU A 60 27.64 0.38 -0.82
CA GLU A 60 26.78 1.15 -1.73
C GLU A 60 25.52 0.38 -2.15
N HIS A 61 25.58 -0.95 -2.21
CA HIS A 61 24.46 -1.81 -2.58
C HIS A 61 23.57 -2.28 -1.42
N ARG A 62 23.64 -1.63 -0.25
CA ARG A 62 22.83 -2.06 0.91
C ARG A 62 21.33 -1.96 0.62
N PHE A 63 20.90 -0.85 0.03
CA PHE A 63 19.50 -0.65 -0.36
C PHE A 63 19.02 -1.75 -1.30
N GLU A 64 19.85 -2.14 -2.26
CA GLU A 64 19.56 -3.24 -3.18
C GLU A 64 19.44 -4.57 -2.44
N ALA A 65 20.39 -4.91 -1.57
CA ALA A 65 20.36 -6.15 -0.79
C ALA A 65 19.08 -6.25 0.06
N TRP A 66 18.70 -5.17 0.75
CA TRP A 66 17.44 -5.10 1.47
C TRP A 66 16.22 -5.35 0.58
N ASN A 67 16.14 -4.71 -0.59
CA ASN A 67 15.03 -4.93 -1.52
C ASN A 67 14.92 -6.39 -1.98
N TYR A 68 16.04 -7.05 -2.26
CA TYR A 68 16.02 -8.47 -2.60
C TYR A 68 15.54 -9.34 -1.44
N LEU A 69 15.93 -9.04 -0.21
CA LEU A 69 15.44 -9.76 0.98
C LEU A 69 13.93 -9.60 1.15
N VAL A 70 13.41 -8.38 1.02
CA VAL A 70 11.96 -8.12 1.04
C VAL A 70 11.25 -8.90 -0.06
N LYS A 71 11.78 -8.86 -1.29
CA LYS A 71 11.22 -9.58 -2.45
C LYS A 71 11.19 -11.09 -2.24
N ILE A 72 12.28 -11.67 -1.74
CA ILE A 72 12.35 -13.12 -1.45
C ILE A 72 11.31 -13.48 -0.37
N ALA A 73 11.22 -12.71 0.71
CA ALA A 73 10.27 -12.99 1.78
C ALA A 73 8.81 -12.82 1.33
N ALA A 74 8.46 -11.64 0.80
CA ALA A 74 7.08 -11.26 0.55
C ALA A 74 6.51 -11.81 -0.77
N GLU A 75 7.30 -11.85 -1.85
CA GLU A 75 6.80 -12.25 -3.18
C GLU A 75 7.05 -13.71 -3.49
N VAL A 76 8.25 -14.24 -3.16
CA VAL A 76 8.61 -15.63 -3.49
C VAL A 76 8.08 -16.61 -2.45
N ARG A 77 8.22 -16.27 -1.16
CA ARG A 77 7.77 -17.15 -0.07
C ARG A 77 6.36 -16.82 0.41
N HIS A 78 5.77 -15.73 -0.06
CA HIS A 78 4.47 -15.22 0.39
C HIS A 78 4.39 -14.99 1.92
N ASP A 79 5.54 -14.76 2.54
CA ASP A 79 5.69 -14.51 3.98
C ASP A 79 5.70 -13.00 4.22
N SER A 80 4.49 -12.43 4.28
CA SER A 80 4.29 -10.98 4.50
C SER A 80 4.71 -10.56 5.90
N GLU A 81 4.67 -11.43 6.90
CA GLU A 81 5.13 -11.12 8.26
C GLU A 81 6.66 -10.94 8.28
N ARG A 82 7.40 -11.87 7.69
CA ARG A 82 8.85 -11.72 7.53
C ARG A 82 9.19 -10.53 6.63
N GLY A 83 8.44 -10.32 5.56
CA GLY A 83 8.57 -9.15 4.69
C GLY A 83 8.45 -7.83 5.46
N ALA A 84 7.46 -7.73 6.36
CA ALA A 84 7.29 -6.57 7.23
C ALA A 84 8.48 -6.37 8.18
N ALA A 85 8.95 -7.43 8.84
CA ALA A 85 10.12 -7.34 9.73
C ALA A 85 11.40 -6.86 9.01
N ILE A 86 11.62 -7.32 7.77
CA ILE A 86 12.75 -6.87 6.93
C ILE A 86 12.56 -5.38 6.56
N LEU A 87 11.35 -4.97 6.20
CA LEU A 87 11.05 -3.56 5.89
C LEU A 87 11.19 -2.64 7.10
N GLU A 88 10.86 -3.10 8.32
CA GLU A 88 11.10 -2.34 9.55
C GLU A 88 12.60 -2.11 9.76
N ALA A 89 13.43 -3.15 9.60
CA ALA A 89 14.87 -3.02 9.69
C ALA A 89 15.45 -2.11 8.59
N MET A 90 14.94 -2.24 7.36
CA MET A 90 15.30 -1.37 6.24
C MET A 90 14.90 0.10 6.51
N TYR A 91 13.76 0.34 7.16
CA TYR A 91 13.31 1.68 7.55
C TYR A 91 14.21 2.30 8.62
N LEU A 92 14.77 1.52 9.56
CA LEU A 92 15.75 2.05 10.52
C LEU A 92 17.00 2.58 9.81
N GLU A 93 17.41 1.96 8.71
CA GLU A 93 18.57 2.39 7.93
C GLU A 93 18.27 3.58 7.00
N PHE A 94 17.17 3.54 6.25
CA PHE A 94 16.88 4.52 5.20
C PHE A 94 15.77 5.53 5.52
N GLY A 95 15.10 5.40 6.67
CA GLY A 95 13.95 6.24 7.05
C GLY A 95 14.28 7.72 7.29
N HIS A 96 15.56 8.07 7.36
CA HIS A 96 16.02 9.45 7.40
C HIS A 96 15.93 10.17 6.03
N LYS A 97 15.73 9.43 4.93
CA LYS A 97 15.55 9.96 3.56
C LYS A 97 14.06 10.06 3.25
N PRO A 98 13.46 11.26 3.16
CA PRO A 98 12.01 11.44 3.06
C PRO A 98 11.31 10.56 2.00
N ASP A 99 11.82 10.56 0.77
CA ASP A 99 11.21 9.79 -0.33
C ASP A 99 11.23 8.28 -0.10
N LEU A 100 12.33 7.77 0.46
CA LEU A 100 12.44 6.34 0.78
C LEU A 100 11.58 6.01 1.98
N ALA A 101 11.57 6.86 3.00
CA ALA A 101 10.79 6.66 4.20
C ALA A 101 9.28 6.56 3.89
N SER A 102 8.78 7.42 3.01
CA SER A 102 7.40 7.37 2.52
C SER A 102 7.08 6.06 1.81
N LYS A 103 7.95 5.62 0.88
CA LYS A 103 7.78 4.36 0.12
C LYS A 103 7.85 3.12 1.01
N LEU A 104 8.81 3.08 1.93
CA LEU A 104 8.98 1.96 2.86
C LEU A 104 7.79 1.85 3.82
N LYS A 105 7.26 2.98 4.30
CA LYS A 105 6.05 2.99 5.13
C LYS A 105 4.81 2.53 4.37
N LEU A 106 4.68 2.88 3.09
CA LEU A 106 3.62 2.34 2.25
C LEU A 106 3.73 0.81 2.09
N GLN A 107 4.94 0.30 1.78
CA GLN A 107 5.17 -1.14 1.67
C GLN A 107 4.88 -1.88 2.98
N LEU A 108 5.27 -1.31 4.13
CA LEU A 108 4.93 -1.86 5.45
C LEU A 108 3.42 -1.95 5.63
N ALA A 109 2.68 -0.88 5.32
CA ALA A 109 1.23 -0.90 5.40
C ALA A 109 0.61 -2.00 4.55
N GLU A 110 1.10 -2.20 3.33
CA GLU A 110 0.62 -3.29 2.46
C GLU A 110 0.86 -4.68 3.06
N MET A 111 2.03 -4.91 3.69
CA MET A 111 2.32 -6.17 4.38
C MET A 111 1.37 -6.38 5.57
N TYR A 112 1.16 -5.33 6.37
CA TYR A 112 0.25 -5.36 7.51
C TYR A 112 -1.21 -5.59 7.09
N ILE A 113 -1.66 -4.97 5.99
CA ILE A 113 -3.00 -5.21 5.43
C ILE A 113 -3.17 -6.66 5.00
N ARG A 114 -2.16 -7.25 4.32
CA ARG A 114 -2.19 -8.66 3.89
C ARG A 114 -2.27 -9.63 5.07
N THR A 115 -1.67 -9.29 6.19
CA THR A 115 -1.63 -10.11 7.41
C THR A 115 -2.75 -9.80 8.40
N GLY A 116 -3.63 -8.83 8.08
CA GLY A 116 -4.75 -8.43 8.95
C GLY A 116 -4.35 -7.55 10.13
N GLN A 117 -3.10 -7.09 10.18
CA GLN A 117 -2.55 -6.17 11.19
C GLN A 117 -2.98 -4.73 10.90
N TYR A 118 -4.29 -4.48 10.92
CA TYR A 118 -4.84 -3.23 10.39
C TYR A 118 -4.47 -1.99 11.22
N LYS A 119 -4.16 -2.13 12.51
CA LYS A 119 -3.77 -0.97 13.34
C LYS A 119 -2.38 -0.47 12.95
N GLU A 120 -1.45 -1.41 12.79
CA GLU A 120 -0.09 -1.20 12.32
C GLU A 120 -0.09 -0.65 10.89
N ALA A 121 -0.99 -1.12 10.05
CA ALA A 121 -1.21 -0.58 8.71
C ALA A 121 -1.63 0.89 8.71
N VAL A 122 -2.57 1.29 9.59
CA VAL A 122 -2.98 2.70 9.73
C VAL A 122 -1.78 3.57 10.12
N GLU A 123 -1.02 3.18 11.14
CA GLU A 123 0.14 3.95 11.58
C GLU A 123 1.18 4.09 10.46
N ALA A 124 1.42 3.02 9.70
CA ALA A 124 2.33 3.04 8.57
C ALA A 124 1.81 3.94 7.42
N LEU A 125 0.51 3.93 7.12
CA LEU A 125 -0.09 4.81 6.11
C LEU A 125 -0.05 6.28 6.50
N GLU A 126 -0.38 6.61 7.75
CA GLU A 126 -0.31 7.98 8.27
C GLU A 126 1.12 8.52 8.16
N LYS A 127 2.12 7.75 8.62
CA LYS A 127 3.54 8.10 8.45
C LYS A 127 3.93 8.24 6.98
N SER A 128 3.40 7.39 6.10
CA SER A 128 3.67 7.52 4.65
C SER A 128 3.13 8.82 4.04
N LEU A 129 2.06 9.38 4.62
CA LEU A 129 1.41 10.62 4.19
C LEU A 129 2.10 11.89 4.71
N GLU A 130 2.91 11.82 5.78
CA GLU A 130 3.60 12.98 6.37
C GLU A 130 4.68 13.60 5.45
N TYR A 131 5.15 12.87 4.43
CA TYR A 131 6.22 13.32 3.54
C TYR A 131 5.70 14.24 2.42
N SER A 132 6.36 15.38 2.20
CA SER A 132 5.81 16.53 1.45
C SER A 132 5.87 16.43 -0.08
N GLU A 133 6.66 15.53 -0.66
CA GLU A 133 6.84 15.43 -2.12
C GLU A 133 5.98 14.29 -2.70
N GLN A 134 4.67 14.52 -2.80
CA GLN A 134 3.73 13.54 -3.35
C GLN A 134 2.79 14.17 -4.36
N THR A 135 2.54 13.48 -5.48
CA THR A 135 1.50 13.88 -6.42
C THR A 135 0.12 13.68 -5.80
N GLN A 136 -0.89 14.40 -6.28
CA GLN A 136 -2.27 14.20 -5.83
C GLN A 136 -2.72 12.74 -6.01
N GLU A 137 -2.32 12.10 -7.11
CA GLU A 137 -2.61 10.68 -7.38
C GLU A 137 -2.02 9.74 -6.31
N GLN A 138 -0.78 10.00 -5.88
CA GLN A 138 -0.14 9.22 -4.82
C GLN A 138 -0.84 9.44 -3.47
N LEU A 139 -1.23 10.68 -3.16
CA LEU A 139 -1.99 11.00 -1.95
C LEU A 139 -3.35 10.30 -1.97
N ASP A 140 -4.08 10.37 -3.08
CA ASP A 140 -5.39 9.74 -3.24
C ASP A 140 -5.31 8.22 -3.10
N SER A 141 -4.30 7.59 -3.69
CA SER A 141 -4.06 6.15 -3.58
C SER A 141 -3.82 5.72 -2.12
N LYS A 142 -2.93 6.43 -1.40
CA LYS A 142 -2.63 6.14 0.00
C LYS A 142 -3.82 6.40 0.92
N ARG A 143 -4.55 7.50 0.71
CA ARG A 143 -5.76 7.84 1.46
C ARG A 143 -6.88 6.84 1.21
N THR A 144 -6.99 6.32 -0.01
CA THR A 144 -7.94 5.23 -0.33
C THR A 144 -7.61 3.99 0.49
N MET A 145 -6.35 3.57 0.49
CA MET A 145 -5.89 2.43 1.30
C MET A 145 -6.14 2.66 2.80
N LEU A 146 -5.95 3.90 3.28
CA LEU A 146 -6.20 4.28 4.67
C LEU A 146 -7.69 4.20 5.02
N ALA A 147 -8.57 4.74 4.17
CA ALA A 147 -10.02 4.68 4.35
C ALA A 147 -10.54 3.24 4.36
N GLU A 148 -10.03 2.40 3.44
CA GLU A 148 -10.35 0.97 3.41
C GLU A 148 -9.89 0.25 4.69
N THR A 149 -8.69 0.58 5.18
CA THR A 149 -8.14 0.01 6.41
C THR A 149 -8.95 0.45 7.63
N PHE A 150 -9.37 1.72 7.72
CA PHE A 150 -10.30 2.19 8.74
C PHE A 150 -11.62 1.42 8.70
N ARG A 151 -12.17 1.17 7.50
CA ARG A 151 -13.39 0.38 7.34
C ARG A 151 -13.21 -1.08 7.79
N LYS A 152 -12.06 -1.71 7.54
CA LYS A 152 -11.71 -3.06 8.06
C LYS A 152 -11.63 -3.09 9.59
N LEU A 153 -11.16 -2.00 10.20
CA LEU A 153 -11.17 -1.81 11.66
C LEU A 153 -12.54 -1.44 12.23
N ARG A 154 -13.58 -1.27 11.39
CA ARG A 154 -14.89 -0.74 11.77
C ARG A 154 -14.86 0.69 12.32
N ASN A 155 -13.79 1.43 12.03
CA ASN A 155 -13.70 2.87 12.29
C ASN A 155 -14.40 3.64 11.17
N TYR A 156 -15.72 3.45 11.06
CA TYR A 156 -16.51 3.94 9.92
C TYR A 156 -16.48 5.47 9.79
N ASP A 157 -16.46 6.21 10.90
CA ASP A 157 -16.39 7.68 10.87
C ASP A 157 -15.09 8.18 10.22
N LEU A 158 -13.95 7.54 10.54
CA LEU A 158 -12.66 7.89 9.94
C LEU A 158 -12.60 7.50 8.45
N ALA A 159 -13.18 6.36 8.08
CA ALA A 159 -13.30 5.96 6.68
C ALA A 159 -14.14 6.97 5.88
N ILE A 160 -15.33 7.33 6.38
CA ILE A 160 -16.21 8.34 5.76
C ILE A 160 -15.50 9.69 5.65
N TYR A 161 -14.83 10.14 6.71
CA TYR A 161 -14.07 11.40 6.70
C TYR A 161 -13.00 11.38 5.61
N THR A 162 -12.22 10.29 5.54
CA THR A 162 -11.10 10.16 4.60
C THR A 162 -11.59 10.11 3.14
N TYR A 163 -12.66 9.35 2.84
CA TYR A 163 -13.25 9.34 1.50
C TYR A 163 -13.81 10.71 1.09
N ASN A 164 -14.48 11.41 2.02
CA ASN A 164 -14.96 12.76 1.77
C ASN A 164 -13.80 13.75 1.53
N ASP A 165 -12.67 13.60 2.22
CA ASP A 165 -11.48 14.43 1.97
C ASP A 165 -10.93 14.20 0.56
N ILE A 166 -10.78 12.94 0.14
CA ILE A 166 -10.38 12.58 -1.24
C ILE A 166 -11.32 13.21 -2.27
N ALA A 167 -12.64 13.06 -2.08
CA ALA A 167 -13.64 13.59 -3.01
C ALA A 167 -13.63 15.13 -3.12
N LYS A 168 -13.14 15.83 -2.09
CA LYS A 168 -12.99 17.30 -2.07
C LYS A 168 -11.66 17.77 -2.65
N SER A 169 -10.59 17.01 -2.47
CA SER A 169 -9.24 17.41 -2.87
C SER A 169 -8.85 16.98 -4.29
N THR A 170 -9.41 15.88 -4.80
CA THR A 170 -9.00 15.34 -6.09
C THR A 170 -9.69 16.04 -7.26
N ASP A 171 -8.89 16.41 -8.28
CA ASP A 171 -9.39 16.89 -9.57
C ASP A 171 -9.71 15.74 -10.54
N ASN A 172 -9.33 14.50 -10.22
CA ASN A 172 -9.60 13.35 -11.07
C ASN A 172 -11.09 12.93 -10.91
N PRO A 173 -11.92 13.03 -11.97
CA PRO A 173 -13.35 12.73 -11.85
C PRO A 173 -13.64 11.29 -11.45
N ARG A 174 -12.82 10.34 -11.92
CA ARG A 174 -12.96 8.91 -11.60
C ARG A 174 -12.63 8.64 -10.14
N THR A 175 -11.52 9.19 -9.62
CA THR A 175 -11.14 9.07 -8.20
C THR A 175 -12.22 9.71 -7.32
N LYS A 176 -12.71 10.89 -7.69
CA LYS A 176 -13.78 11.58 -6.97
C LYS A 176 -15.05 10.74 -6.91
N ALA A 177 -15.51 10.22 -8.05
CA ALA A 177 -16.69 9.39 -8.14
C ALA A 177 -16.54 8.11 -7.29
N ARG A 178 -15.39 7.43 -7.38
CA ARG A 178 -15.09 6.25 -6.56
C ARG A 178 -15.08 6.55 -5.07
N ALA A 179 -14.48 7.67 -4.64
CA ALA A 179 -14.46 8.06 -3.23
C ALA A 179 -15.86 8.34 -2.68
N ILE A 180 -16.74 8.99 -3.45
CA ILE A 180 -18.14 9.21 -3.05
C ILE A 180 -18.90 7.89 -2.96
N PHE A 181 -18.70 6.97 -3.92
CA PHE A 181 -19.28 5.63 -3.88
C PHE A 181 -18.84 4.85 -2.63
N GLU A 182 -17.54 4.77 -2.34
CA GLU A 182 -17.05 4.04 -1.16
C GLU A 182 -17.47 4.70 0.16
N MET A 183 -17.64 6.04 0.18
CA MET A 183 -18.25 6.74 1.31
C MET A 183 -19.71 6.30 1.52
N ALA A 184 -20.52 6.28 0.45
CA ALA A 184 -21.90 5.82 0.51
C ALA A 184 -22.00 4.35 0.94
N HIS A 185 -21.14 3.49 0.40
CA HIS A 185 -21.00 2.11 0.84
C HIS A 185 -20.71 2.02 2.34
N THR A 186 -19.77 2.83 2.84
CA THR A 186 -19.44 2.86 4.27
C THR A 186 -20.63 3.31 5.12
N LEU A 187 -21.43 4.26 4.63
CA LEU A 187 -22.66 4.71 5.29
C LEU A 187 -23.72 3.59 5.38
N THR A 188 -23.84 2.74 4.35
CA THR A 188 -24.74 1.58 4.42
C THR A 188 -24.35 0.57 5.50
N LEU A 189 -23.04 0.39 5.75
CA LEU A 189 -22.55 -0.53 6.79
C LEU A 189 -22.97 -0.11 8.21
N ILE A 190 -23.24 1.18 8.41
CA ILE A 190 -23.75 1.74 9.67
C ILE A 190 -25.24 2.10 9.61
N GLN A 191 -25.96 1.62 8.58
CA GLN A 191 -27.39 1.85 8.38
C GLN A 191 -27.78 3.34 8.29
N ALA A 192 -26.85 4.20 7.86
CA ALA A 192 -27.12 5.62 7.63
C ALA A 192 -27.74 5.82 6.24
N TRP A 193 -28.90 5.21 6.01
CA TRP A 193 -29.52 5.05 4.69
C TRP A 193 -29.80 6.37 3.98
N GLU A 194 -30.32 7.38 4.68
CA GLU A 194 -30.65 8.69 4.09
C GLU A 194 -29.38 9.42 3.62
N ARG A 195 -28.28 9.27 4.37
CA ARG A 195 -26.99 9.83 3.99
C ARG A 195 -26.41 9.08 2.80
N ALA A 196 -26.46 7.75 2.82
CA ALA A 196 -25.98 6.93 1.71
C ALA A 196 -26.72 7.25 0.40
N GLU A 197 -28.06 7.31 0.44
CA GLU A 197 -28.92 7.71 -0.68
C GLU A 197 -28.52 9.09 -1.20
N SER A 198 -28.40 10.10 -0.33
CA SER A 198 -28.04 11.45 -0.74
C SER A 198 -26.69 11.52 -1.46
N GLU A 199 -25.70 10.75 -1.00
CA GLU A 199 -24.38 10.70 -1.64
C GLU A 199 -24.41 9.94 -2.98
N LEU A 200 -25.18 8.85 -3.09
CA LEU A 200 -25.39 8.13 -4.34
C LEU A 200 -26.14 8.99 -5.37
N GLU A 201 -27.18 9.73 -4.97
CA GLU A 201 -27.89 10.64 -5.88
C GLU A 201 -27.00 11.77 -6.39
N LYS A 202 -26.08 12.28 -5.56
CA LYS A 202 -25.08 13.26 -6.00
C LYS A 202 -24.11 12.65 -7.00
N LEU A 203 -23.62 11.44 -6.71
CA LEU A 203 -22.73 10.69 -7.59
C LEU A 203 -23.34 10.45 -8.98
N LEU A 204 -24.60 10.02 -9.03
CA LEU A 204 -25.31 9.75 -10.29
C LEU A 204 -25.62 11.01 -11.12
N LYS A 205 -25.49 12.20 -10.54
CA LYS A 205 -25.63 13.49 -11.24
C LYS A 205 -24.29 14.04 -11.75
N MET A 206 -23.16 13.40 -11.45
CA MET A 206 -21.85 13.85 -11.90
C MET A 206 -21.66 13.56 -13.40
N GLU A 207 -21.08 14.51 -14.12
CA GLU A 207 -20.67 14.32 -15.51
C GLU A 207 -19.38 13.48 -15.58
N GLY A 208 -19.25 12.66 -16.63
CA GLY A 208 -18.02 11.90 -16.90
C GLY A 208 -17.75 10.74 -15.92
N ILE A 209 -18.75 10.31 -15.16
CA ILE A 209 -18.66 9.08 -14.36
C ILE A 209 -18.51 7.87 -15.28
N SER A 210 -17.62 6.95 -14.90
CA SER A 210 -17.43 5.72 -15.66
C SER A 210 -18.60 4.76 -15.46
N GLU A 211 -18.89 3.97 -16.49
CA GLU A 211 -20.06 3.09 -16.55
C GLU A 211 -20.08 2.04 -15.41
N ASP A 212 -18.91 1.55 -15.01
CA ASP A 212 -18.73 0.66 -13.85
C ASP A 212 -19.18 1.31 -12.54
N ILE A 213 -18.71 2.53 -12.25
CA ILE A 213 -19.07 3.25 -11.02
C ILE A 213 -20.55 3.62 -11.03
N HIS A 214 -21.08 4.05 -12.18
CA HIS A 214 -22.50 4.34 -12.33
C HIS A 214 -23.35 3.10 -12.02
N ALA A 215 -23.03 1.94 -12.62
CA ALA A 215 -23.78 0.71 -12.41
C ALA A 215 -23.71 0.23 -10.95
N GLU A 216 -22.54 0.32 -10.30
CA GLU A 216 -22.38 0.02 -8.87
C GLU A 216 -23.21 0.93 -7.97
N ALA A 217 -23.22 2.24 -8.25
CA ALA A 217 -23.99 3.21 -7.50
C ALA A 217 -25.51 3.00 -7.64
N VAL A 218 -25.99 2.72 -8.86
CA VAL A 218 -27.40 2.40 -9.11
C VAL A 218 -27.81 1.11 -8.37
N PHE A 219 -26.97 0.08 -8.40
CA PHE A 219 -27.26 -1.17 -7.70
C PHE A 219 -27.38 -0.95 -6.19
N MET A 220 -26.45 -0.21 -5.60
CA MET A 220 -26.47 0.12 -4.17
C MET A 220 -27.68 1.00 -3.79
N LEU A 221 -28.07 1.93 -4.65
CA LEU A 221 -29.26 2.74 -4.41
C LEU A 221 -30.54 1.89 -4.48
N ALA A 222 -30.57 0.89 -5.37
CA ALA A 222 -31.66 -0.09 -5.40
C ALA A 222 -31.69 -0.99 -4.16
N ASP A 223 -30.54 -1.33 -3.56
CA ASP A 223 -30.47 -2.01 -2.25
C ASP A 223 -31.15 -1.17 -1.15
N ILE A 224 -30.89 0.15 -1.13
CA ILE A 224 -31.50 1.06 -0.16
C ILE A 224 -33.02 1.13 -0.34
N TYR A 225 -33.51 1.23 -1.58
CA TYR A 225 -34.95 1.20 -1.85
C TYR A 225 -35.59 -0.14 -1.53
N GLU A 226 -34.90 -1.26 -1.72
CA GLU A 226 -35.38 -2.57 -1.28
C GLU A 226 -35.57 -2.61 0.25
N ASP A 227 -34.58 -2.16 1.02
CA ASP A 227 -34.64 -2.15 2.50
C ASP A 227 -35.86 -1.35 3.01
N ARG A 228 -36.17 -0.25 2.33
CA ARG A 228 -37.36 0.59 2.59
C ARG A 228 -38.66 0.08 1.97
N HIS A 229 -38.65 -1.10 1.36
CA HIS A 229 -39.80 -1.72 0.70
C HIS A 229 -40.34 -0.91 -0.51
N GLU A 230 -39.52 -0.02 -1.06
CA GLU A 230 -39.82 0.79 -2.25
C GLU A 230 -39.51 0.01 -3.54
N TYR A 231 -40.05 -1.21 -3.66
CA TYR A 231 -39.67 -2.18 -4.68
C TYR A 231 -39.82 -1.67 -6.12
N LYS A 232 -40.83 -0.83 -6.38
CA LYS A 232 -41.04 -0.23 -7.71
C LYS A 232 -39.84 0.64 -8.13
N ARG A 233 -39.35 1.50 -7.24
CA ARG A 233 -38.19 2.37 -7.51
C ARG A 233 -36.91 1.53 -7.68
N ALA A 234 -36.73 0.51 -6.85
CA ALA A 234 -35.61 -0.42 -6.97
C ALA A 234 -35.60 -1.14 -8.34
N VAL A 235 -36.76 -1.61 -8.81
CA VAL A 235 -36.90 -2.23 -10.14
C VAL A 235 -36.57 -1.26 -11.26
N GLU A 236 -37.14 -0.05 -11.24
CA GLU A 236 -36.91 0.99 -12.27
C GLU A 236 -35.42 1.32 -12.41
N LEU A 237 -34.68 1.38 -11.30
CA LEU A 237 -33.23 1.57 -11.30
C LEU A 237 -32.48 0.40 -11.94
N LEU A 238 -32.77 -0.83 -11.49
CA LEU A 238 -32.04 -2.02 -11.91
C LEU A 238 -32.25 -2.36 -13.39
N GLU A 239 -33.41 -2.05 -13.96
CA GLU A 239 -33.69 -2.24 -15.39
C GLU A 239 -32.71 -1.44 -16.28
N GLY A 240 -32.24 -0.29 -15.81
CA GLY A 240 -31.29 0.56 -16.53
C GLY A 240 -29.84 0.09 -16.53
N ILE A 241 -29.47 -0.90 -15.72
CA ILE A 241 -28.07 -1.34 -15.55
C ILE A 241 -27.82 -2.82 -15.85
N VAL A 242 -28.82 -3.54 -16.37
CA VAL A 242 -28.72 -4.99 -16.62
C VAL A 242 -27.50 -5.36 -17.46
N ASP A 243 -27.24 -4.59 -18.52
CA ASP A 243 -26.19 -4.90 -19.49
C ASP A 243 -24.85 -4.18 -19.20
N THR A 244 -24.84 -3.26 -18.24
CA THR A 244 -23.67 -2.42 -17.89
C THR A 244 -23.05 -2.79 -16.55
N TYR A 245 -23.79 -3.48 -15.68
CA TYR A 245 -23.29 -3.94 -14.41
C TYR A 245 -22.28 -5.09 -14.59
N PRO A 246 -21.14 -5.12 -13.87
CA PRO A 246 -20.10 -6.15 -14.05
C PRO A 246 -20.58 -7.59 -13.93
N ASN A 247 -21.67 -7.83 -13.18
CA ASN A 247 -22.32 -9.12 -13.08
C ASN A 247 -23.83 -9.04 -13.46
N PRO A 248 -24.19 -9.10 -14.76
CA PRO A 248 -25.57 -9.02 -15.22
C PRO A 248 -26.52 -10.02 -14.55
N TYR A 249 -26.02 -11.21 -14.17
CA TYR A 249 -26.81 -12.23 -13.49
C TYR A 249 -27.27 -11.77 -12.09
N ALA A 250 -26.44 -11.01 -11.36
CA ALA A 250 -26.82 -10.47 -10.07
C ALA A 250 -27.99 -9.48 -10.20
N VAL A 251 -27.95 -8.63 -11.23
CA VAL A 251 -29.04 -7.68 -11.54
C VAL A 251 -30.32 -8.42 -11.91
N ARG A 252 -30.25 -9.39 -12.82
CA ARG A 252 -31.42 -10.18 -13.26
C ARG A 252 -32.05 -10.95 -12.09
N TYR A 253 -31.25 -11.60 -11.26
CA TYR A 253 -31.73 -12.32 -10.08
C TYR A 253 -32.48 -11.39 -9.12
N LYS A 254 -31.91 -10.21 -8.84
CA LYS A 254 -32.52 -9.22 -7.96
C LYS A 254 -33.83 -8.67 -8.54
N LEU A 255 -33.86 -8.37 -9.84
CA LEU A 255 -35.08 -7.97 -10.54
C LEU A 255 -36.19 -9.01 -10.40
N ASP A 256 -35.90 -10.29 -10.63
CA ASP A 256 -36.89 -11.38 -10.50
C ASP A 256 -37.42 -11.51 -9.07
N TYR A 257 -36.56 -11.30 -8.08
CA TYR A 257 -36.93 -11.30 -6.66
C TYR A 257 -37.81 -10.11 -6.28
N LEU A 258 -37.50 -8.90 -6.77
CA LEU A 258 -38.24 -7.68 -6.47
C LEU A 258 -39.60 -7.65 -7.19
N LYS A 259 -39.68 -8.10 -8.44
CA LYS A 259 -40.92 -8.14 -9.24
C LYS A 259 -42.00 -9.05 -8.65
N LYS A 260 -41.63 -10.00 -7.80
CA LYS A 260 -42.59 -10.86 -7.05
C LYS A 260 -43.19 -10.17 -5.82
N ARG A 261 -42.62 -9.04 -5.39
CA ARG A 261 -43.08 -8.24 -4.24
C ARG A 261 -43.67 -6.89 -4.65
N TYR A 262 -43.59 -6.56 -5.94
CA TYR A 262 -44.33 -5.49 -6.57
C TYR A 262 -45.83 -5.81 -6.61
#